data_AF-A0A2E8U1G5-F1
#
_entry.id   AF-A0A2E8U1G5-F1
#
_cell.length_a   1.000
_cell.length_b   1.000
_cell.length_c   1.000
_cell.angle_alpha   90.00
_cell.angle_beta   90.00
_cell.angle_gamma   90.00
#
_symmetry.space_group_name_H-M   'P 1'
#
loop_
_entity.id
_entity.type
_entity.pdbx_description
1 polymer ?
#
loop_
_entity_poly.entity_id
_entity_poly.type
_entity_poly.pdbx_seq_one_letter_code
_entity_poly.pdbx_strand_id
1 'polypeptide(L)'
;MHTGAASLVAVAIMIGGCTQTTAIPTKSGATQVSSKTPTAFVQFPDVPVPPGSKINVDRTLVFGSKPWFGQLTLTSTTSSNRAFDFFRAMMPGQGWQEVTSVRAPTSILTYDQDDRVLAIAIQAATLLGSEITITMSPKGTPSSNFQGGNLPPPVTRQ
;
A
#
# COMPACT_ATOMS: atom_id res chain seq x y z
N MET A 1 -72.55 -25.16 3.15
CA MET A 1 -72.49 -26.63 3.25
C MET A 1 -71.25 -27.08 2.45
N HIS A 2 -70.31 -27.75 3.11
CA HIS A 2 -69.20 -28.58 2.56
C HIS A 2 -68.21 -27.93 1.54
N THR A 3 -66.99 -27.53 1.95
CA THR A 3 -65.70 -28.30 2.04
C THR A 3 -64.98 -28.53 0.71
N GLY A 4 -63.65 -28.28 0.69
CA GLY A 4 -62.70 -28.86 -0.28
C GLY A 4 -61.63 -27.87 -0.75
N ALA A 5 -60.64 -27.55 0.10
CA ALA A 5 -59.31 -28.19 0.14
C ALA A 5 -58.29 -27.48 -0.77
N ALA A 6 -57.43 -26.68 -0.12
CA ALA A 6 -56.29 -25.99 -0.68
C ALA A 6 -55.18 -26.99 -1.07
N SER A 7 -54.73 -26.95 -2.33
CA SER A 7 -53.54 -27.68 -2.76
C SER A 7 -52.27 -26.95 -2.38
N LEU A 8 -51.60 -27.48 -1.36
CA LEU A 8 -50.19 -27.25 -1.02
C LEU A 8 -49.27 -27.70 -2.17
N VAL A 9 -48.38 -26.82 -2.62
CA VAL A 9 -47.06 -27.22 -3.11
C VAL A 9 -46.02 -26.35 -2.40
N ALA A 10 -45.54 -26.85 -1.26
CA ALA A 10 -44.42 -26.28 -0.54
C ALA A 10 -43.12 -26.73 -1.22
N VAL A 11 -42.38 -25.78 -1.79
CA VAL A 11 -41.03 -26.01 -2.31
C VAL A 11 -40.07 -25.96 -1.12
N ALA A 12 -39.64 -27.12 -0.64
CA ALA A 12 -38.63 -27.23 0.40
C ALA A 12 -37.22 -27.18 -0.23
N ILE A 13 -36.58 -26.00 -0.16
CA ILE A 13 -35.17 -25.81 -0.50
C ILE A 13 -34.34 -26.22 0.72
N MET A 14 -33.66 -27.36 0.63
CA MET A 14 -32.69 -27.81 1.64
C MET A 14 -31.32 -27.23 1.33
N ILE A 15 -30.90 -26.19 2.06
CA ILE A 15 -29.50 -25.74 2.10
C ILE A 15 -28.92 -26.16 3.46
N GLY A 16 -28.28 -27.32 3.49
CA GLY A 16 -27.50 -27.79 4.63
C GLY A 16 -26.09 -27.23 4.56
N GLY A 17 -25.82 -26.15 5.31
CA GLY A 17 -24.47 -25.65 5.57
C GLY A 17 -24.23 -25.57 7.08
N CYS A 18 -23.56 -26.56 7.65
CA CYS A 18 -23.14 -26.53 9.04
C CYS A 18 -21.90 -25.65 9.19
N THR A 19 -22.08 -24.45 9.73
CA THR A 19 -21.00 -23.59 10.24
C THR A 19 -20.51 -24.16 11.57
N GLN A 20 -19.29 -24.68 11.61
CA GLN A 20 -18.63 -25.02 12.88
C GLN A 20 -17.94 -23.77 13.42
N THR A 21 -18.66 -23.00 14.23
CA THR A 21 -18.09 -21.88 14.99
C THR A 21 -17.61 -22.41 16.34
N THR A 22 -16.30 -22.61 16.47
CA THR A 22 -15.68 -22.88 17.77
C THR A 22 -15.67 -21.60 18.59
N ALA A 23 -16.47 -21.56 19.66
CA ALA A 23 -16.40 -20.51 20.66
C ALA A 23 -15.17 -20.71 21.55
N ILE A 24 -14.27 -19.71 21.57
CA ILE A 24 -13.13 -19.66 22.50
C ILE A 24 -13.56 -18.81 23.70
N PRO A 25 -13.36 -19.25 24.96
CA PRO A 25 -13.76 -18.49 26.13
C PRO A 25 -12.89 -17.23 26.30
N THR A 26 -13.54 -16.07 26.31
CA THR A 26 -12.95 -14.78 26.67
C THR A 26 -12.64 -14.73 28.17
N LYS A 27 -11.35 -14.87 28.53
CA LYS A 27 -10.85 -14.34 29.80
C LYS A 27 -10.73 -12.82 29.66
N SER A 28 -11.57 -12.11 30.42
CA SER A 28 -11.45 -10.67 30.64
C SER A 28 -10.09 -10.34 31.24
N GLY A 29 -9.17 -9.91 30.40
CA GLY A 29 -8.00 -9.12 30.76
C GLY A 29 -8.19 -7.75 30.13
N ALA A 30 -8.59 -6.77 30.93
CA ALA A 30 -8.59 -5.37 30.50
C ALA A 30 -7.14 -4.93 30.30
N THR A 31 -6.60 -5.11 29.10
CA THR A 31 -5.37 -4.46 28.67
C THR A 31 -5.77 -3.27 27.83
N GLN A 32 -5.60 -2.08 28.40
CA GLN A 32 -5.69 -0.81 27.68
C GLN A 32 -4.87 -0.91 26.39
N VAL A 33 -5.55 -0.85 25.25
CA VAL A 33 -4.89 -0.68 23.95
C VAL A 33 -4.45 0.77 23.88
N SER A 34 -3.37 1.07 24.57
CA SER A 34 -2.64 2.32 24.39
C SER A 34 -2.23 2.37 22.93
N SER A 35 -2.71 3.38 22.22
CA SER A 35 -2.39 3.73 20.85
C SER A 35 -0.91 4.09 20.71
N LYS A 36 -0.02 3.10 20.86
CA LYS A 36 1.37 3.19 20.43
C LYS A 36 1.37 2.89 18.94
N THR A 37 1.74 3.88 18.14
CA THR A 37 2.23 3.68 16.78
C THR A 37 3.13 2.44 16.77
N PRO A 38 2.90 1.44 15.90
CA PRO A 38 3.73 0.25 15.86
C PRO A 38 5.20 0.63 15.77
N THR A 39 6.04 0.09 16.67
CA THR A 39 7.50 0.33 16.75
C THR A 39 8.21 0.17 15.40
N ALA A 40 7.63 -0.57 14.46
CA ALA A 40 8.10 -0.71 13.09
C ALA A 40 8.21 0.62 12.31
N PHE A 41 7.36 1.62 12.57
CA PHE A 41 7.44 2.91 11.87
C PHE A 41 8.60 3.80 12.35
N VAL A 42 9.11 3.58 13.57
CA VAL A 42 10.30 4.28 14.11
C VAL A 42 11.54 3.99 13.26
N GLN A 43 11.49 2.96 12.41
CA GLN A 43 12.57 2.54 11.52
C GLN A 43 12.68 3.37 10.22
N PHE A 44 11.67 4.19 9.89
CA PHE A 44 11.63 4.97 8.63
C PHE A 44 11.45 6.47 8.93
N PRO A 45 12.45 7.14 9.55
CA PRO A 45 12.28 8.50 10.07
C PRO A 45 12.16 9.57 8.98
N ASP A 46 12.57 9.29 7.74
CA ASP A 46 12.62 10.25 6.63
C ASP A 46 11.39 10.21 5.71
N VAL A 47 10.38 9.40 6.05
CA VAL A 47 9.11 9.34 5.29
C VAL A 47 7.93 9.60 6.23
N PRO A 48 7.09 10.62 5.96
CA PRO A 48 5.93 10.92 6.78
C PRO A 48 4.89 9.80 6.63
N VAL A 49 4.21 9.46 7.73
CA VAL A 49 3.22 8.38 7.76
C VAL A 49 1.80 8.96 7.87
N PRO A 50 0.90 8.69 6.91
CA PRO A 50 -0.48 9.14 7.00
C PRO A 50 -1.20 8.61 8.25
N PRO A 51 -2.21 9.32 8.78
CA PRO A 51 -2.99 8.84 9.92
C PRO A 51 -3.60 7.45 9.69
N GLY A 52 -3.70 6.67 10.77
CA GLY A 52 -4.33 5.34 10.72
C GLY A 52 -3.56 4.30 9.90
N SER A 53 -2.26 4.53 9.64
CA SER A 53 -1.45 3.61 8.84
C SER A 53 -1.09 2.31 9.57
N LYS A 54 -1.05 1.21 8.82
CA LYS A 54 -0.56 -0.11 9.25
C LYS A 54 0.35 -0.69 8.16
N ILE A 55 1.53 -1.16 8.55
CA ILE A 55 2.48 -1.81 7.63
C ILE A 55 1.90 -3.16 7.18
N ASN A 56 1.99 -3.41 5.88
CA ASN A 56 1.80 -4.73 5.30
C ASN A 56 3.17 -5.43 5.29
N VAL A 57 3.40 -6.29 6.30
CA VAL A 57 4.69 -6.97 6.50
C VAL A 57 5.00 -7.92 5.33
N ASP A 58 3.98 -8.57 4.77
CA ASP A 58 4.14 -9.53 3.67
C ASP A 58 4.58 -8.86 2.35
N ARG A 59 4.31 -7.56 2.19
CA ARG A 59 4.66 -6.76 1.00
C ARG A 59 5.76 -5.73 1.26
N THR A 60 6.41 -5.82 2.42
CA THR A 60 7.48 -4.91 2.84
C THR A 60 8.79 -5.66 2.87
N LEU A 61 9.80 -5.11 2.20
CA LEU A 61 11.16 -5.61 2.18
C LEU A 61 12.10 -4.42 2.28
N VAL A 62 12.75 -4.25 3.43
CA VAL A 62 13.64 -3.12 3.69
C VAL A 62 15.01 -3.64 4.12
N PHE A 63 16.05 -3.01 3.58
CA PHE A 63 17.44 -3.25 3.87
C PHE A 63 18.05 -2.03 4.56
N GLY A 64 18.95 -2.28 5.51
CA GLY A 64 19.60 -1.23 6.28
C GLY A 64 18.68 -0.60 7.34
N SER A 65 19.18 0.45 7.99
CA SER A 65 18.44 1.18 9.01
C SER A 65 18.53 2.68 8.82
N LYS A 66 19.73 3.21 8.47
CA LYS A 66 19.97 4.61 8.07
C LYS A 66 21.24 4.71 7.21
N PRO A 67 21.15 4.96 5.89
CA PRO A 67 19.92 5.00 5.08
C PRO A 67 19.29 3.60 4.96
N TRP A 68 18.00 3.57 4.64
CA TRP A 68 17.29 2.34 4.29
C TRP A 68 16.96 2.31 2.80
N PHE A 69 16.85 1.11 2.23
CA PHE A 69 16.50 0.87 0.84
C PHE A 69 15.50 -0.26 0.72
N GLY A 70 14.73 -0.29 -0.36
CA GLY A 70 13.74 -1.34 -0.63
C GLY A 70 12.33 -0.79 -0.74
N GLN A 71 11.35 -1.59 -0.33
CA GLN A 71 9.93 -1.30 -0.48
C GLN A 71 9.23 -1.37 0.88
N LEU A 72 8.51 -0.30 1.21
CA LEU A 72 7.60 -0.21 2.34
C LEU A 72 6.17 -0.16 1.81
N THR A 73 5.35 -1.15 2.17
CA THR A 73 3.93 -1.16 1.83
C THR A 73 3.10 -0.95 3.09
N LEU A 74 2.16 -0.01 3.05
CA LEU A 74 1.25 0.26 4.15
C LEU A 74 -0.17 0.46 3.65
N THR A 75 -1.12 0.20 4.53
CA THR A 75 -2.53 0.59 4.36
C THR A 75 -2.83 1.76 5.29
N SER A 76 -3.69 2.68 4.91
CA SER A 76 -4.11 3.81 5.73
C SER A 76 -5.62 3.97 5.66
N THR A 77 -6.25 4.45 6.73
CA THR A 77 -7.66 4.88 6.71
C THR A 77 -7.87 6.18 5.93
N THR A 78 -6.79 6.88 5.58
CA THR A 78 -6.80 8.08 4.74
C THR A 78 -7.13 7.69 3.29
N SER A 79 -8.03 8.42 2.63
CA SER A 79 -8.35 8.18 1.22
C SER A 79 -7.13 8.43 0.32
N SER A 80 -7.06 7.77 -0.84
CA SER A 80 -5.95 7.92 -1.79
C SER A 80 -5.68 9.38 -2.16
N ASN A 81 -6.72 10.18 -2.40
CA ASN A 81 -6.61 11.61 -2.71
C ASN A 81 -5.98 12.40 -1.54
N ARG A 82 -6.42 12.13 -0.31
CA ARG A 82 -5.89 12.80 0.88
C ARG A 82 -4.47 12.35 1.21
N ALA A 83 -4.14 11.08 0.97
CA ALA A 83 -2.78 10.57 1.12
C ALA A 83 -1.84 11.24 0.11
N PHE A 84 -2.27 11.43 -1.14
CA PHE A 84 -1.52 12.20 -2.13
C PHE A 84 -1.24 13.63 -1.64
N ASP A 85 -2.27 14.35 -1.19
CA ASP A 85 -2.10 15.73 -0.68
C ASP A 85 -1.15 15.75 0.53
N PHE A 86 -1.27 14.76 1.43
CA PHE A 86 -0.42 14.62 2.60
C PHE A 86 1.06 14.48 2.22
N PHE A 87 1.40 13.57 1.30
CA PHE A 87 2.80 13.39 0.90
C PHE A 87 3.37 14.63 0.23
N ARG A 88 2.62 15.29 -0.66
CA ARG A 88 3.08 16.55 -1.27
C ARG A 88 3.37 17.65 -0.25
N ALA A 89 2.57 17.73 0.81
CA ALA A 89 2.74 18.74 1.85
C ALA A 89 3.90 18.42 2.80
N MET A 90 4.06 17.15 3.19
CA MET A 90 4.96 16.74 4.25
C MET A 90 6.37 16.40 3.76
N MET A 91 6.51 15.83 2.55
CA MET A 91 7.79 15.39 2.00
C MET A 91 8.83 16.52 1.88
N PRO A 92 8.49 17.74 1.40
CA PRO A 92 9.46 18.84 1.36
C PRO A 92 10.02 19.20 2.73
N GLY A 93 9.20 19.11 3.79
CA GLY A 93 9.64 19.34 5.17
C GLY A 93 10.61 18.29 5.72
N GLN A 94 10.80 17.17 5.01
CA GLN A 94 11.78 16.11 5.33
C GLN A 94 13.03 16.19 4.44
N GLY A 95 13.16 17.22 3.60
CA GLY A 95 14.32 17.44 2.72
C GLY A 95 14.18 16.84 1.32
N TRP A 96 13.07 16.17 1.02
CA TRP A 96 12.80 15.61 -0.31
C TRP A 96 12.40 16.68 -1.32
N GLN A 97 13.00 16.64 -2.51
CA GLN A 97 12.63 17.51 -3.63
C GLN A 97 11.68 16.77 -4.57
N GLU A 98 10.55 17.41 -4.93
CA GLU A 98 9.57 16.82 -5.85
C GLU A 98 10.16 16.75 -7.26
N VAL A 99 10.25 15.54 -7.83
CA VAL A 99 10.65 15.30 -9.22
C VAL A 99 9.42 15.23 -10.11
N THR A 100 8.43 14.43 -9.70
CA THR A 100 7.19 14.19 -10.45
C THR A 100 6.01 14.02 -9.49
N SER A 101 4.83 14.50 -9.90
CA SER A 101 3.58 14.34 -9.15
C SER A 101 2.40 14.15 -10.11
N VAL A 102 1.91 12.91 -10.22
CA VAL A 102 0.82 12.54 -11.12
C VAL A 102 -0.33 11.97 -10.31
N ARG A 103 -1.50 12.61 -10.42
CA ARG A 103 -2.74 12.14 -9.80
C ARG A 103 -3.54 11.31 -10.79
N ALA A 104 -3.82 10.07 -10.42
CA ALA A 104 -4.53 9.06 -11.21
C ALA A 104 -5.16 8.01 -10.27
N PRO A 105 -5.94 7.02 -10.78
CA PRO A 105 -6.46 5.94 -9.94
C PRO A 105 -5.39 5.24 -9.08
N THR A 106 -4.21 5.06 -9.67
CA THR A 106 -2.95 4.85 -8.94
C THR A 106 -2.10 6.10 -9.14
N SER A 107 -2.04 6.95 -8.12
CA SER A 107 -1.23 8.17 -8.16
C SER A 107 0.24 7.84 -7.91
N ILE A 108 1.12 8.55 -8.60
CA ILE A 108 2.58 8.37 -8.51
C ILE A 108 3.22 9.68 -8.11
N LEU A 109 4.02 9.67 -7.06
CA LEU A 109 4.92 10.76 -6.69
C LEU A 109 6.36 10.25 -6.73
N THR A 110 7.28 11.05 -7.23
CA THR A 110 8.71 10.74 -7.22
C THR A 110 9.45 11.92 -6.62
N TYR A 111 10.36 11.60 -5.70
CA TYR A 111 11.20 12.57 -5.02
C TYR A 111 12.66 12.13 -5.08
N ASP A 112 13.56 13.08 -4.98
CA ASP A 112 14.97 12.80 -4.74
C ASP A 112 15.49 13.54 -3.50
N GLN A 113 16.50 12.95 -2.88
CA GLN A 113 17.21 13.51 -1.73
C GLN A 113 18.63 12.97 -1.76
N ASP A 114 19.61 13.86 -1.85
CA ASP A 114 21.04 13.53 -1.91
C ASP A 114 21.35 12.43 -2.97
N ASP A 115 21.74 11.25 -2.51
CA ASP A 115 22.09 10.07 -3.29
C ASP A 115 20.94 9.06 -3.42
N ARG A 116 19.69 9.45 -3.11
CA ARG A 116 18.51 8.57 -3.13
C ARG A 116 17.37 9.13 -3.97
N VAL A 117 16.55 8.20 -4.46
CA VAL A 117 15.25 8.46 -5.09
C VAL A 117 14.20 7.65 -4.36
N LEU A 118 13.05 8.28 -4.17
CA LEU A 118 11.87 7.68 -3.56
C LEU A 118 10.69 7.80 -4.52
N ALA A 119 10.00 6.69 -4.77
CA ALA A 119 8.74 6.66 -5.50
C ALA A 119 7.60 6.23 -4.56
N ILE A 120 6.47 6.93 -4.61
CA ILE A 120 5.25 6.62 -3.85
C ILE A 120 4.16 6.30 -4.85
N ALA A 121 3.64 5.08 -4.81
CA ALA A 121 2.41 4.69 -5.47
C ALA A 121 1.27 4.68 -4.46
N ILE A 122 0.16 5.31 -4.79
CA ILE A 122 -1.02 5.43 -3.92
C ILE A 122 -2.25 5.01 -4.70
N GLN A 123 -2.99 4.05 -4.18
CA GLN A 123 -4.26 3.61 -4.75
C GLN A 123 -5.33 3.42 -3.68
N ALA A 124 -6.59 3.37 -4.10
CA ALA A 124 -7.67 3.01 -3.18
C ALA A 124 -7.48 1.57 -2.69
N ALA A 125 -7.68 1.33 -1.39
CA ALA A 125 -7.72 -0.01 -0.85
C ALA A 125 -9.06 -0.68 -1.16
N THR A 126 -9.10 -2.02 -1.15
CA THR A 126 -10.31 -2.81 -1.48
C THR A 126 -11.50 -2.53 -0.57
N LEU A 127 -11.24 -2.22 0.71
CA LEU A 127 -12.28 -1.97 1.71
C LEU A 127 -12.43 -0.49 2.03
N LEU A 128 -11.40 0.11 2.64
CA LEU A 128 -11.44 1.51 3.08
C LEU A 128 -10.05 2.14 3.02
N GLY A 129 -10.01 3.40 2.62
CA GLY A 129 -8.80 4.22 2.66
C GLY A 129 -7.89 3.96 1.46
N SER A 130 -6.60 3.77 1.71
CA SER A 130 -5.58 3.63 0.66
C SER A 130 -4.56 2.54 0.95
N GLU A 131 -4.06 1.95 -0.12
CA GLU A 131 -2.82 1.18 -0.12
C GLU A 131 -1.72 2.06 -0.71
N ILE A 132 -0.59 2.13 -0.01
CA ILE A 132 0.53 3.01 -0.31
C ILE A 132 1.79 2.14 -0.38
N THR A 133 2.47 2.18 -1.51
CA THR A 133 3.75 1.52 -1.73
C THR A 133 4.82 2.58 -1.92
N ILE A 134 5.82 2.56 -1.06
CA ILE A 134 6.96 3.46 -1.09
C ILE A 134 8.18 2.63 -1.47
N THR A 135 8.84 2.99 -2.57
CA THR A 135 10.07 2.36 -3.04
C THR A 135 11.21 3.36 -2.90
N MET A 136 12.27 2.95 -2.20
CA MET A 136 13.46 3.74 -1.95
C MET A 136 14.67 3.05 -2.59
N SER A 137 15.42 3.78 -3.41
CA SER A 137 16.62 3.26 -4.06
C SER A 137 17.76 4.30 -4.06
N PRO A 138 19.03 3.85 -4.11
CA PRO A 138 20.13 4.74 -4.45
C PRO A 138 19.94 5.33 -5.85
N LYS A 139 20.42 6.55 -6.08
CA LYS A 139 20.55 7.14 -7.42
C LYS A 139 21.60 6.34 -8.18
N GLY A 140 21.27 5.93 -9.39
CA GLY A 140 22.29 5.40 -10.30
C GLY A 140 23.33 6.49 -10.58
N THR A 141 24.60 6.15 -10.52
CA THR A 141 25.63 7.01 -11.10
C THR A 141 25.49 6.91 -12.62
N PRO A 142 25.35 8.03 -13.36
CA PRO A 142 25.44 7.96 -14.80
C PRO A 142 26.84 7.46 -15.12
N SER A 143 26.95 6.24 -15.65
CA SER A 143 28.22 5.74 -16.18
C SER A 143 28.59 6.65 -17.35
N SER A 144 29.65 7.45 -17.18
CA SER A 144 30.21 8.31 -18.22
C SER A 144 30.82 7.53 -19.40
N ASN A 145 30.70 6.21 -19.41
CA ASN A 145 31.23 5.31 -20.43
C ASN A 145 30.26 5.07 -21.60
N PHE A 146 29.35 6.01 -21.89
CA PHE A 146 28.77 6.11 -23.24
C PHE A 146 29.82 6.67 -24.20
N GLN A 147 30.92 5.93 -24.36
CA GLN A 147 31.80 6.08 -25.50
C GLN A 147 30.96 5.67 -26.70
N GLY A 148 30.67 6.62 -27.60
CA GLY A 148 29.84 6.42 -28.79
C GLY A 148 30.34 5.27 -29.65
N GLY A 149 29.98 4.04 -29.27
CA GLY A 149 30.24 2.84 -30.01
C GLY A 149 29.44 2.91 -31.29
N ASN A 150 30.11 2.73 -32.42
CA ASN A 150 29.53 2.64 -33.75
C ASN A 150 28.14 2.01 -33.70
N LEU A 151 27.12 2.82 -33.99
CA LEU A 151 25.77 2.32 -34.19
C LEU A 151 25.86 1.22 -35.27
N PRO A 152 25.37 -0.01 -35.00
CA PRO A 152 25.24 -0.99 -36.07
C PRO A 152 24.35 -0.40 -37.16
N PRO A 153 24.66 -0.62 -38.45
CA PRO A 153 23.85 -0.10 -39.54
C PRO A 153 22.40 -0.59 -39.42
N PRO A 154 21.40 0.19 -39.88
CA PRO A 154 20.01 -0.20 -39.81
C PRO A 154 19.80 -1.53 -40.51
N VAL A 155 19.19 -2.49 -39.81
CA VAL A 155 18.85 -3.79 -40.39
C VAL A 155 17.80 -3.54 -41.49
N THR A 156 18.18 -3.71 -42.75
CA THR A 156 17.25 -3.59 -43.87
C THR A 156 16.38 -4.83 -43.87
N ARG A 157 15.08 -4.67 -43.58
CA ARG A 157 14.11 -5.76 -43.66
C ARG A 157 13.98 -6.16 -45.14
N GLN A 158 14.50 -7.33 -45.49
CA GLN A 158 14.26 -7.99 -46.78
C GLN A 158 12.83 -8.54 -46.81
#